data_AF-A9G1S8-F1
#
_entry.id   AF-A9G1S8-F1
#
_cell.length_a   1.000
_cell.length_b   1.000
_cell.length_c   1.000
_cell.angle_alpha   90.00
_cell.angle_beta   90.00
_cell.angle_gamma   90.00
#
_symmetry.space_group_name_H-M   'P 1'
#
loop_
_entity.id
_entity.type
_entity.pdbx_description
1 polymer ?
#
loop_
_entity_poly.entity_id
_entity_poly.type
_entity_poly.pdbx_seq_one_letter_code
_entity_poly.pdbx_strand_id
1 'polypeptide(L)'
;MWKQAGVGLTLVALTGACLPRTQPRDPFAAGAQTAEPEVVSPEFNETRADLDAAIQKATEGYAPGDKLSGKLDGFAPHEIPVSRGTCYVGALVLDDGAAFGDHARKGATVESTLPGGLKTTHADAIHGPGAVFDLGCPEAAGKAIVELIAVYGSAMDTSQIHELGKGGYTLQIYGKSIGEADLVALKARERALAEQQAEERRAFAEQERQRDEQRARDRAELSAAPAARAGGADGSGSQGPQVVSVSLRSRCGKTVKVFFGKEPKFGSGTTSSIGGNSVQNHSFKPGDMVWLVDDSGNGIASATASPGMREIEITSSCTGLASR
;
A
#
# COMPACT_ATOMS: atom_id res chain seq x y z
N MET A 1 39.76 -12.38 31.28
CA MET A 1 40.43 -13.63 30.85
C MET A 1 39.38 -14.71 30.60
N TRP A 2 38.93 -14.88 29.36
CA TRP A 2 38.00 -15.95 28.97
C TRP A 2 38.66 -16.77 27.86
N LYS A 3 38.80 -18.08 28.09
CA LYS A 3 39.48 -19.04 27.22
C LYS A 3 38.57 -19.43 26.05
N GLN A 4 39.07 -19.25 24.82
CA GLN A 4 38.53 -19.87 23.61
C GLN A 4 38.84 -21.37 23.63
N ALA A 5 37.83 -22.20 23.37
CA ALA A 5 37.99 -23.60 22.99
C ALA A 5 37.61 -23.74 21.52
N GLY A 6 38.60 -24.04 20.69
CA GLY A 6 38.43 -24.33 19.27
C GLY A 6 37.97 -25.77 19.06
N VAL A 7 36.85 -25.93 18.37
CA VAL A 7 36.39 -27.23 17.87
C VAL A 7 36.63 -27.23 16.36
N GLY A 8 37.60 -28.04 15.92
CA GLY A 8 37.87 -28.28 14.51
C GLY A 8 36.80 -29.19 13.92
N LEU A 9 36.02 -28.66 12.98
CA LEU A 9 35.04 -29.42 12.21
C LEU A 9 35.68 -29.82 10.88
N THR A 10 35.93 -31.11 10.70
CA THR A 10 36.43 -31.69 9.44
C THR A 10 35.28 -31.81 8.44
N LEU A 11 35.34 -31.05 7.35
CA LEU A 11 34.39 -31.10 6.25
C LEU A 11 34.76 -32.25 5.30
N VAL A 12 33.90 -33.28 5.19
CA VAL A 12 34.02 -34.35 4.19
C VAL A 12 33.30 -33.90 2.92
N ALA A 13 34.07 -33.66 1.86
CA ALA A 13 33.53 -33.35 0.53
C ALA A 13 33.07 -34.63 -0.17
N LEU A 14 31.75 -34.84 -0.24
CA LEU A 14 31.12 -35.84 -1.10
C LEU A 14 30.93 -35.25 -2.51
N THR A 15 31.84 -35.59 -3.42
CA THR A 15 31.70 -35.31 -4.86
C THR A 15 30.67 -36.27 -5.46
N GLY A 16 29.39 -35.92 -5.40
CA GLY A 16 28.32 -36.58 -6.14
C GLY A 16 28.27 -36.07 -7.57
N ALA A 17 28.54 -36.95 -8.54
CA ALA A 17 28.37 -36.67 -9.95
C ALA A 17 26.86 -36.59 -10.30
N CYS A 18 26.33 -35.37 -10.41
CA CYS A 18 24.99 -35.14 -10.94
C CYS A 18 25.01 -35.28 -12.47
N LEU A 19 24.36 -36.33 -12.98
CA LEU A 19 24.02 -36.44 -14.40
C LEU A 19 22.98 -35.37 -14.77
N PRO A 20 23.13 -34.64 -15.90
CA PRO A 20 22.17 -33.65 -16.34
C PRO A 20 20.86 -34.33 -16.76
N ARG A 21 19.82 -34.15 -15.94
CA ARG A 21 18.45 -34.56 -16.27
C ARG A 21 17.88 -33.51 -17.21
N THR A 22 17.83 -33.79 -18.51
CA THR A 22 17.14 -32.97 -19.51
C THR A 22 15.66 -32.87 -19.16
N GLN A 23 15.24 -31.75 -18.58
CA GLN A 23 13.83 -31.45 -18.39
C GLN A 23 13.20 -31.11 -19.75
N PRO A 24 11.99 -31.63 -20.04
CA PRO A 24 11.23 -31.24 -21.23
C PRO A 24 10.97 -29.72 -21.18
N ARG A 25 11.31 -29.03 -22.27
CA ARG A 25 11.02 -27.59 -22.43
C ARG A 25 9.52 -27.40 -22.49
N ASP A 26 8.96 -26.67 -21.53
CA ASP A 26 7.57 -26.20 -21.58
C ASP A 26 7.39 -25.27 -22.80
N PRO A 27 6.51 -25.60 -23.76
CA PRO A 27 6.32 -24.81 -24.98
C PRO A 27 5.58 -23.48 -24.73
N PHE A 28 5.23 -23.15 -23.48
CA PHE A 28 4.50 -21.94 -23.11
C PHE A 28 5.36 -20.85 -22.42
N ALA A 29 6.65 -21.08 -22.22
CA ALA A 29 7.50 -20.20 -21.39
C ALA A 29 8.10 -18.97 -22.10
N ALA A 30 7.61 -18.56 -23.28
CA ALA A 30 8.15 -17.43 -24.04
C ALA A 30 7.11 -16.34 -24.33
N GLY A 31 6.20 -16.09 -23.39
CA GLY A 31 5.47 -14.82 -23.38
C GLY A 31 6.48 -13.71 -23.09
N ALA A 32 6.80 -12.89 -24.10
CA ALA A 32 7.58 -11.68 -23.90
C ALA A 32 6.93 -10.86 -22.77
N GLN A 33 7.59 -10.77 -21.62
CA GLN A 33 7.22 -9.80 -20.60
C GLN A 33 7.40 -8.43 -21.24
N THR A 34 6.29 -7.85 -21.71
CA THR A 34 6.23 -6.44 -22.03
C THR A 34 6.66 -5.71 -20.78
N ALA A 35 7.82 -5.03 -20.84
CA ALA A 35 8.32 -4.23 -19.73
C ALA A 35 7.19 -3.31 -19.27
N GLU A 36 6.75 -3.48 -18.03
CA GLU A 36 5.77 -2.59 -17.41
C GLU A 36 6.35 -1.17 -17.46
N PRO A 37 5.57 -0.17 -17.89
CA PRO A 37 6.07 1.20 -17.97
C PRO A 37 6.62 1.61 -16.60
N GLU A 38 7.83 2.15 -16.59
CA GLU A 38 8.50 2.56 -15.36
C GLU A 38 7.71 3.70 -14.70
N VAL A 39 7.00 3.39 -13.62
CA VAL A 39 6.25 4.38 -12.83
C VAL A 39 7.26 5.13 -11.96
N VAL A 40 7.69 6.30 -12.43
CA VAL A 40 8.49 7.24 -11.64
C VAL A 40 7.56 8.29 -11.04
N SER A 41 7.70 8.54 -9.74
CA SER A 41 6.93 9.59 -9.07
C SER A 41 7.31 10.97 -9.63
N PRO A 42 6.37 11.84 -10.00
CA PRO A 42 6.67 13.12 -10.65
C PRO A 42 7.57 14.04 -9.82
N GLU A 43 7.54 13.91 -8.50
CA GLU A 43 8.32 14.69 -7.54
C GLU A 43 9.84 14.51 -7.73
N PHE A 44 10.29 13.34 -8.21
CA PHE A 44 11.70 13.11 -8.54
C PHE A 44 12.18 13.88 -9.78
N ASN A 45 11.26 14.43 -10.57
CA ASN A 45 11.58 15.23 -11.75
C ASN A 45 11.64 16.74 -11.44
N GLU A 46 11.35 17.15 -10.20
CA GLU A 46 11.54 18.53 -9.77
C GLU A 46 13.01 18.93 -9.84
N THR A 47 13.26 20.21 -10.10
CA THR A 47 14.61 20.73 -10.26
C THR A 47 15.25 21.07 -8.91
N ARG A 48 16.57 21.30 -8.91
CA ARG A 48 17.26 21.85 -7.74
C ARG A 48 16.66 23.18 -7.27
N ALA A 49 16.22 24.03 -8.21
CA ALA A 49 15.59 25.31 -7.87
C ALA A 49 14.24 25.13 -7.17
N ASP A 50 13.47 24.11 -7.55
CA ASP A 50 12.20 23.77 -6.90
C ASP A 50 12.43 23.28 -5.47
N LEU A 51 13.43 22.40 -5.27
CA LEU A 51 13.88 21.98 -3.93
C LEU A 51 14.30 23.17 -3.07
N ASP A 52 15.15 24.06 -3.59
CA ASP A 52 15.62 25.23 -2.84
C ASP A 52 14.44 26.15 -2.43
N ALA A 53 13.45 26.33 -3.31
CA ALA A 53 12.23 27.06 -3.01
C ALA A 53 11.38 26.37 -1.94
N ALA A 54 11.27 25.05 -1.98
CA ALA A 54 10.58 24.25 -0.96
C ALA A 54 11.28 24.39 0.41
N ILE A 55 12.62 24.31 0.45
CA ILE A 55 13.42 24.51 1.66
C ILE A 55 13.19 25.91 2.22
N GLN A 56 13.30 26.95 1.38
CA GLN A 56 13.12 28.33 1.81
C GLN A 56 11.73 28.54 2.43
N LYS A 57 10.68 28.02 1.79
CA LYS A 57 9.31 28.12 2.28
C LYS A 57 9.10 27.37 3.60
N ALA A 58 9.58 26.12 3.69
CA ALA A 58 9.37 25.30 4.88
C ALA A 58 10.17 25.79 6.10
N THR A 59 11.30 26.47 5.86
CA THR A 59 12.20 26.95 6.91
C THR A 59 11.95 28.42 7.31
N GLU A 60 10.88 29.04 6.81
CA GLU A 60 10.55 30.42 7.13
C GLU A 60 10.32 30.61 8.66
N GLY A 61 11.15 31.46 9.26
CA GLY A 61 11.12 31.72 10.71
C GLY A 61 11.76 30.62 11.58
N TYR A 62 12.48 29.67 10.98
CA TYR A 62 13.35 28.73 11.68
C TYR A 62 14.81 29.18 11.61
N ALA A 63 15.57 28.91 12.67
CA ALA A 63 17.01 29.14 12.70
C ALA A 63 17.75 27.89 12.19
N PRO A 64 18.78 28.03 11.34
CA PRO A 64 19.59 26.88 10.91
C PRO A 64 20.40 26.32 12.09
N GLY A 65 20.37 25.00 12.24
CA GLY A 65 21.15 24.23 13.21
C GLY A 65 22.37 23.56 12.58
N ASP A 66 22.70 22.35 13.04
CA ASP A 66 23.85 21.60 12.54
C ASP A 66 23.60 20.98 11.15
N LYS A 67 24.69 20.88 10.38
CA LYS A 67 24.74 20.13 9.13
C LYS A 67 25.33 18.75 9.36
N LEU A 68 24.67 17.75 8.81
CA LEU A 68 25.13 16.37 8.75
C LEU A 68 25.37 16.03 7.29
N SER A 69 26.40 15.24 6.99
CA SER A 69 26.68 14.79 5.62
C SER A 69 26.89 13.29 5.61
N GLY A 70 26.55 12.65 4.49
CA GLY A 70 26.67 11.20 4.32
C GLY A 70 26.68 10.78 2.87
N LYS A 71 26.47 9.49 2.62
CA LYS A 71 26.37 8.92 1.27
C LYS A 71 25.11 8.08 1.11
N LEU A 72 24.49 8.11 -0.06
CA LEU A 72 23.27 7.33 -0.36
C LEU A 72 23.52 5.82 -0.41
N ASP A 73 24.65 5.38 -0.95
CA ASP A 73 25.04 3.96 -1.12
C ASP A 73 25.43 3.26 0.19
N GLY A 74 25.44 4.00 1.30
CA GLY A 74 25.68 3.50 2.64
C GLY A 74 24.96 4.35 3.68
N PHE A 75 23.72 4.75 3.38
CA PHE A 75 22.94 5.61 4.25
C PHE A 75 22.77 4.96 5.62
N ALA A 76 23.04 5.73 6.67
CA ALA A 76 22.80 5.34 8.05
C ALA A 76 21.82 6.35 8.69
N PRO A 77 20.91 5.90 9.56
CA PRO A 77 20.03 6.80 10.29
C PRO A 77 20.81 7.85 11.08
N HIS A 78 20.33 9.09 11.06
CA HIS A 78 20.93 10.20 11.80
C HIS A 78 20.25 10.40 13.14
N GLU A 79 21.05 10.52 14.20
CA GLU A 79 20.57 10.95 15.52
C GLU A 79 20.65 12.47 15.64
N ILE A 80 19.50 13.13 15.74
CA ILE A 80 19.40 14.58 15.84
C ILE A 80 19.03 14.95 17.29
N PRO A 81 19.82 15.79 17.98
CA PRO A 81 19.43 16.27 19.30
C PRO A 81 18.20 17.19 19.16
N VAL A 82 17.15 16.88 19.91
CA VAL A 82 15.93 17.66 19.91
C VAL A 82 15.53 18.07 21.33
N SER A 83 14.90 19.23 21.43
CA SER A 83 14.51 19.85 22.70
C SER A 83 13.01 20.08 22.76
N ARG A 84 12.42 19.89 23.94
CA ARG A 84 11.05 20.31 24.21
C ARG A 84 10.93 21.83 24.01
N GLY A 85 9.84 22.27 23.38
CA GLY A 85 9.59 23.70 23.14
C GLY A 85 10.32 24.25 21.92
N THR A 86 10.85 23.38 21.05
CA THR A 86 11.39 23.74 19.74
C THR A 86 10.74 22.84 18.70
N CYS A 87 10.23 23.43 17.62
CA CYS A 87 9.78 22.69 16.44
C CYS A 87 10.92 22.59 15.44
N TYR A 88 10.98 21.50 14.69
CA TYR A 88 12.11 21.19 13.82
C TYR A 88 11.68 20.87 12.40
N VAL A 89 12.42 21.38 11.42
CA VAL A 89 12.28 21.04 10.00
C VAL A 89 13.62 20.53 9.49
N GLY A 90 13.61 19.48 8.69
CA GLY A 90 14.79 18.93 8.04
C GLY A 90 14.79 19.21 6.54
N ALA A 91 15.97 19.53 6.00
CA ALA A 91 16.21 19.62 4.57
C ALA A 91 17.37 18.70 4.19
N LEU A 92 17.12 17.70 3.36
CA LEU A 92 18.13 16.84 2.77
C LEU A 92 18.39 17.28 1.33
N VAL A 93 19.65 17.48 0.98
CA VAL A 93 20.07 17.97 -0.32
C VAL A 93 21.16 17.05 -0.85
N LEU A 94 20.97 16.49 -2.05
CA LEU A 94 21.99 15.67 -2.71
C LEU A 94 23.13 16.57 -3.25
N ASP A 95 24.37 16.10 -3.13
CA ASP A 95 25.55 16.79 -3.68
C ASP A 95 25.53 16.75 -5.22
N ASP A 96 26.35 17.59 -5.86
CA ASP A 96 26.47 17.58 -7.33
C ASP A 96 26.93 16.21 -7.84
N GLY A 97 26.17 15.65 -8.77
CA GLY A 97 26.43 14.32 -9.34
C GLY A 97 25.89 13.14 -8.50
N ALA A 98 25.31 13.40 -7.32
CA ALA A 98 24.54 12.41 -6.58
C ALA A 98 23.12 12.27 -7.17
N ALA A 99 22.56 11.06 -7.09
CA ALA A 99 21.24 10.77 -7.63
C ALA A 99 20.57 9.61 -6.90
N PHE A 100 19.24 9.67 -6.82
CA PHE A 100 18.43 8.54 -6.39
C PHE A 100 18.52 7.39 -7.39
N GLY A 101 18.57 6.16 -6.88
CA GLY A 101 18.56 4.95 -7.71
C GLY A 101 17.18 4.64 -8.28
N ASP A 102 17.12 3.76 -9.28
CA ASP A 102 15.87 3.40 -9.96
C ASP A 102 14.81 2.86 -8.99
N HIS A 103 15.21 2.15 -7.94
CA HIS A 103 14.29 1.65 -6.91
C HIS A 103 13.70 2.80 -6.09
N ALA A 104 14.55 3.70 -5.56
CA ALA A 104 14.10 4.86 -4.79
C ALA A 104 13.23 5.83 -5.61
N ARG A 105 13.48 6.00 -6.91
CA ARG A 105 12.67 6.87 -7.79
C ARG A 105 11.23 6.39 -7.98
N LYS A 106 10.93 5.14 -7.63
CA LYS A 106 9.57 4.60 -7.63
C LYS A 106 8.83 4.86 -6.30
N GLY A 107 9.57 5.26 -5.28
CA GLY A 107 9.04 5.61 -3.96
C GLY A 107 10.18 5.74 -2.96
N ALA A 108 10.40 6.93 -2.42
CA ALA A 108 11.25 7.15 -1.27
C ALA A 108 10.51 8.01 -0.26
N THR A 109 10.75 7.76 1.02
CA THR A 109 10.12 8.51 2.11
C THR A 109 11.16 8.82 3.17
N VAL A 110 10.97 9.94 3.87
CA VAL A 110 11.73 10.21 5.08
C VAL A 110 10.92 9.71 6.27
N GLU A 111 11.53 8.87 7.09
CA GLU A 111 10.98 8.47 8.38
C GLU A 111 11.69 9.19 9.50
N SER A 112 10.93 9.62 10.49
CA SER A 112 11.50 10.15 11.72
C SER A 112 10.88 9.50 12.95
N THR A 113 11.72 9.15 13.91
CA THR A 113 11.30 8.61 15.21
C THR A 113 11.68 9.60 16.30
N LEU A 114 10.70 10.22 16.93
CA LEU A 114 10.90 11.19 18.01
C LEU A 114 11.15 10.50 19.36
N PRO A 115 11.70 11.23 20.35
CA PRO A 115 11.77 10.76 21.73
C PRO A 115 10.39 10.27 22.21
N GLY A 116 10.34 9.04 22.73
CA GLY A 116 9.08 8.36 23.08
C GLY A 116 8.58 7.36 22.03
N GLY A 117 9.29 7.22 20.90
CA GLY A 117 9.01 6.19 19.89
C GLY A 117 7.90 6.55 18.90
N LEU A 118 7.45 7.81 18.88
CA LEU A 118 6.51 8.28 17.87
C LEU A 118 7.21 8.31 16.51
N LYS A 119 6.76 7.44 15.61
CA LYS A 119 7.26 7.34 14.24
C LYS A 119 6.35 8.12 13.30
N THR A 120 6.93 8.97 12.46
CA THR A 120 6.25 9.70 11.40
C THR A 120 6.91 9.36 10.06
N THR A 121 6.09 9.23 9.02
CA THR A 121 6.54 8.94 7.65
C THR A 121 6.10 10.09 6.76
N HIS A 122 7.06 10.68 6.05
CA HIS A 122 6.86 11.83 5.17
C HIS A 122 6.96 11.35 3.71
N ALA A 123 5.82 10.94 3.17
CA ALA A 123 5.75 10.38 1.82
C ALA A 123 5.84 11.45 0.72
N ASP A 124 5.50 12.68 1.05
CA ASP A 124 5.52 13.87 0.20
C ASP A 124 6.79 14.71 0.37
N ALA A 125 7.77 14.22 1.12
CA ALA A 125 8.98 14.98 1.42
C ALA A 125 9.93 15.15 0.23
N ILE A 126 9.88 14.27 -0.77
CA ILE A 126 10.86 14.26 -1.85
C ILE A 126 10.61 15.43 -2.82
N HIS A 127 11.65 16.19 -3.11
CA HIS A 127 11.64 17.30 -4.06
C HIS A 127 12.90 17.22 -4.92
N GLY A 128 12.80 16.59 -6.09
CA GLY A 128 13.88 16.51 -7.06
C GLY A 128 15.13 15.83 -6.46
N PRO A 129 16.29 16.54 -6.39
CA PRO A 129 17.53 16.00 -5.83
C PRO A 129 17.61 16.17 -4.30
N GLY A 130 16.52 15.95 -3.55
CA GLY A 130 16.51 16.13 -2.11
C GLY A 130 15.14 15.88 -1.46
N ALA A 131 15.01 16.32 -0.22
CA ALA A 131 13.78 16.21 0.54
C ALA A 131 13.62 17.34 1.58
N VAL A 132 12.38 17.68 1.91
CA VAL A 132 12.00 18.61 2.97
C VAL A 132 10.94 17.95 3.85
N PHE A 133 11.14 17.93 5.16
CA PHE A 133 10.25 17.20 6.08
C PHE A 133 10.12 17.89 7.43
N ASP A 134 8.96 17.72 8.07
CA ASP A 134 8.68 18.25 9.40
C ASP A 134 9.00 17.21 10.47
N LEU A 135 9.89 17.53 11.41
CA LEU A 135 10.15 16.69 12.58
C LEU A 135 9.16 16.96 13.71
N GLY A 136 8.32 17.99 13.59
CA GLY A 136 7.32 18.40 14.56
C GLY A 136 7.93 19.08 15.78
N CYS A 137 7.14 19.17 16.84
CA CYS A 137 7.51 19.79 18.11
C CYS A 137 7.58 18.70 19.20
N PRO A 138 8.77 18.14 19.52
CA PRO A 138 8.90 17.06 20.47
C PRO A 138 8.35 17.41 21.85
N GLU A 139 7.64 16.46 22.47
CA GLU A 139 7.10 16.65 23.82
C GLU A 139 8.17 16.50 24.92
N ALA A 140 9.28 15.85 24.59
CA ALA A 140 10.42 15.64 25.46
C ALA A 140 11.73 15.92 24.73
N ALA A 141 12.74 16.36 25.47
CA ALA A 141 14.09 16.44 24.95
C ALA A 141 14.67 15.04 24.76
N GLY A 142 15.54 14.86 23.76
CA GLY A 142 16.15 13.57 23.47
C GLY A 142 16.81 13.54 22.10
N LYS A 143 16.78 12.37 21.47
CA LYS A 143 17.29 12.17 20.12
C LYS A 143 16.14 11.77 19.21
N ALA A 144 15.97 12.49 18.11
CA ALA A 144 15.17 12.02 16.99
C ALA A 144 16.06 11.17 16.06
N ILE A 145 15.52 10.08 15.54
CA ILE A 145 16.19 9.28 14.51
C ILE A 145 15.58 9.65 13.17
N VAL A 146 16.39 10.06 12.20
CA VAL A 146 15.92 10.37 10.84
C VAL A 146 16.54 9.40 9.86
N GLU A 147 15.68 8.80 9.05
CA GLU A 147 16.03 7.78 8.09
C GLU A 147 15.39 8.07 6.74
N LEU A 148 16.14 7.85 5.67
CA LEU A 148 15.62 7.87 4.32
C LEU A 148 15.47 6.42 3.86
N ILE A 149 14.28 6.05 3.40
CA ILE A 149 13.97 4.69 2.95
C ILE A 149 13.37 4.70 1.55
N ALA A 150 13.71 3.70 0.74
CA ALA A 150 13.02 3.41 -0.51
C ALA A 150 11.82 2.50 -0.22
N VAL A 151 10.62 3.00 -0.49
CA VAL A 151 9.35 2.32 -0.20
C VAL A 151 8.71 1.90 -1.51
N TYR A 152 9.34 0.97 -2.21
CA TYR A 152 8.79 0.37 -3.42
C TYR A 152 8.93 -1.14 -3.40
N GLY A 153 7.91 -1.85 -3.90
CA GLY A 153 7.88 -3.32 -3.93
C GLY A 153 7.02 -3.95 -2.85
N SER A 154 7.31 -5.20 -2.52
CA SER A 154 6.52 -5.98 -1.54
C SER A 154 6.69 -5.40 -0.14
N ALA A 155 5.59 -5.14 0.56
CA ALA A 155 5.62 -4.71 1.97
C ALA A 155 6.34 -5.70 2.91
N MET A 156 6.58 -6.95 2.45
CA MET A 156 7.28 -7.99 3.20
C MET A 156 8.78 -8.09 2.85
N ASP A 157 9.24 -7.39 1.81
CA ASP A 157 10.64 -7.44 1.38
C ASP A 157 11.38 -6.17 1.80
N THR A 158 12.17 -6.27 2.86
CA THR A 158 12.97 -5.16 3.37
C THR A 158 14.39 -5.14 2.80
N SER A 159 14.73 -6.03 1.86
CA SER A 159 16.11 -6.14 1.35
C SER A 159 16.55 -4.91 0.55
N GLN A 160 15.60 -4.16 -0.01
CA GLN A 160 15.85 -3.03 -0.89
C GLN A 160 15.59 -1.64 -0.26
N ILE A 161 15.21 -1.58 1.03
CA ILE A 161 14.82 -0.32 1.68
C ILE A 161 15.96 0.72 1.71
N HIS A 162 17.21 0.28 1.58
CA HIS A 162 18.39 1.14 1.53
C HIS A 162 19.01 1.23 0.13
N GLU A 163 18.34 0.77 -0.93
CA GLU A 163 18.73 1.00 -2.32
C GLU A 163 18.39 2.43 -2.76
N LEU A 164 18.96 3.41 -2.07
CA LEU A 164 18.60 4.82 -2.21
C LEU A 164 19.22 5.48 -3.44
N GLY A 165 20.38 5.01 -3.88
CA GLY A 165 21.12 5.60 -5.00
C GLY A 165 22.61 5.71 -4.72
N LYS A 166 23.26 6.72 -5.30
CA LYS A 166 24.71 6.94 -5.16
C LYS A 166 25.03 8.42 -5.00
N GLY A 167 26.16 8.69 -4.34
CA GLY A 167 26.69 10.03 -4.14
C GLY A 167 26.43 10.59 -2.75
N GLY A 168 26.94 11.78 -2.50
CA GLY A 168 26.86 12.44 -1.20
C GLY A 168 25.54 13.18 -0.99
N TYR A 169 25.24 13.47 0.27
CA TYR A 169 24.13 14.35 0.65
C TYR A 169 24.50 15.18 1.88
N THR A 170 23.77 16.27 2.06
CA THR A 170 23.78 17.10 3.26
C THR A 170 22.37 17.18 3.84
N LEU A 171 22.23 16.88 5.13
CA LEU A 171 21.04 17.08 5.93
C LEU A 171 21.25 18.29 6.84
N GLN A 172 20.41 19.31 6.70
CA GLN A 172 20.39 20.49 7.55
C GLN A 172 19.12 20.48 8.39
N ILE A 173 19.26 20.61 9.71
CA ILE A 173 18.13 20.75 10.63
C ILE A 173 17.92 22.22 10.95
N TYR A 174 16.67 22.66 10.99
CA TYR A 174 16.24 24.00 11.34
C TYR A 174 15.35 23.94 12.57
N GLY A 175 15.53 24.85 13.52
CA GLY A 175 14.78 24.88 14.78
C GLY A 175 14.05 26.20 14.98
N LYS A 176 12.80 26.14 15.45
CA LYS A 176 12.01 27.30 15.85
C LYS A 176 11.55 27.14 17.28
N SER A 177 12.03 28.02 18.16
CA SER A 177 11.55 28.06 19.55
C SER A 177 10.07 28.44 19.57
N ILE A 178 9.27 27.69 20.32
CA ILE A 178 7.86 27.98 20.56
C ILE A 178 7.65 28.29 22.04
N GLY A 179 6.85 29.32 22.34
CA GLY A 179 6.51 29.64 23.71
C GLY A 179 5.69 28.51 24.34
N GLU A 180 5.72 28.38 25.67
CA GLU A 180 4.90 27.39 26.38
C GLU A 180 3.40 27.58 26.08
N ALA A 181 2.95 28.83 25.94
CA ALA A 181 1.56 29.13 25.56
C ALA A 181 1.20 28.58 24.17
N ASP A 182 2.11 28.71 23.19
CA ASP A 182 1.91 28.18 21.84
C ASP A 182 1.95 26.66 21.83
N LEU A 183 2.84 26.05 22.62
CA LEU A 183 2.91 24.59 22.80
C LEU A 183 1.60 24.04 23.37
N VAL A 184 1.04 24.70 24.40
CA VAL A 184 -0.26 24.32 24.97
C VAL A 184 -1.38 24.48 23.93
N ALA A 185 -1.37 25.58 23.17
CA ALA A 185 -2.37 25.81 22.12
C ALA A 185 -2.28 24.77 20.99
N LEU A 186 -1.07 24.38 20.58
CA LEU A 186 -0.86 23.34 19.58
C LEU A 186 -1.42 21.99 20.06
N LYS A 187 -1.07 21.58 21.28
CA LYS A 187 -1.57 20.33 21.88
C LYS A 187 -3.09 20.33 22.04
N ALA A 188 -3.69 21.48 22.37
CA ALA A 188 -5.13 21.61 22.45
C ALA A 188 -5.80 21.39 21.09
N ARG A 189 -5.21 21.93 20.01
CA ARG A 189 -5.71 21.71 18.64
C ARG A 189 -5.57 20.26 18.19
N GLU A 190 -4.43 19.62 18.48
CA GLU A 190 -4.22 18.20 18.16
C GLU A 190 -5.22 17.29 18.86
N ARG A 191 -5.49 17.54 20.15
CA ARG A 191 -6.53 16.81 20.91
C ARG A 191 -7.91 17.01 20.31
N ALA A 192 -8.27 18.26 19.98
CA ALA A 192 -9.56 18.55 19.36
C ALA A 192 -9.72 17.84 18.01
N LEU A 193 -8.67 17.81 17.17
CA LEU A 193 -8.68 17.08 15.90
C LEU A 193 -8.81 15.56 16.11
N ALA A 194 -8.08 15.01 17.09
CA ALA A 194 -8.16 13.59 17.42
C ALA A 194 -9.55 13.19 17.92
N GLU A 195 -10.20 14.05 18.71
CA GLU A 195 -11.58 13.88 19.17
C GLU A 195 -12.56 13.92 18.00
N GLN A 196 -12.43 14.90 17.10
CA GLN A 196 -13.26 15.01 15.89
C GLN A 196 -13.15 13.75 15.02
N GLN A 197 -11.92 13.28 14.74
CA GLN A 197 -11.71 12.06 13.97
C GLN A 197 -12.28 10.81 14.66
N ALA A 198 -12.23 10.76 15.99
CA ALA A 198 -12.84 9.67 16.74
C ALA A 198 -14.37 9.68 16.65
N GLU A 199 -14.99 10.86 16.66
CA GLU A 199 -16.43 11.04 16.44
C GLU A 199 -16.84 10.62 15.02
N GLU A 200 -16.13 11.09 14.00
CA GLU A 200 -16.39 10.71 12.60
C GLU A 200 -16.30 9.19 12.39
N ARG A 201 -15.28 8.54 12.97
CA ARG A 201 -15.16 7.07 12.93
C ARG A 201 -16.33 6.36 13.63
N ARG A 202 -16.82 6.90 14.75
CA ARG A 202 -18.00 6.35 15.45
C ARG A 202 -19.26 6.51 14.61
N ALA A 203 -19.46 7.68 14.00
CA ALA A 203 -20.59 7.95 13.14
C ALA A 203 -20.59 7.03 11.90
N PHE A 204 -19.42 6.84 11.27
CA PHE A 204 -19.28 5.92 10.15
C PHE A 204 -19.59 4.47 10.54
N ALA A 205 -19.06 4.00 11.67
CA ALA A 205 -19.34 2.65 12.17
C ALA A 205 -20.82 2.44 12.53
N GLU A 206 -21.48 3.46 13.06
CA GLU A 206 -22.93 3.41 13.32
C GLU A 206 -23.73 3.35 12.01
N GLN A 207 -23.36 4.17 11.01
CA GLN A 207 -24.00 4.14 9.70
C GLN A 207 -23.84 2.78 9.01
N GLU A 208 -22.67 2.16 9.11
CA GLU A 208 -22.41 0.82 8.57
C GLU A 208 -23.30 -0.21 9.27
N ARG A 209 -23.42 -0.16 10.60
CA ARG A 209 -24.35 -1.01 11.36
C ARG A 209 -25.80 -0.84 10.92
N GLN A 210 -26.26 0.40 10.76
CA GLN A 210 -27.64 0.67 10.30
C GLN A 210 -27.88 0.10 8.90
N ARG A 211 -26.89 0.23 8.00
CA ARG A 211 -26.94 -0.33 6.65
C ARG A 211 -27.01 -1.85 6.67
N ASP A 212 -26.27 -2.49 7.56
CA ASP A 212 -26.27 -3.95 7.71
C ASP A 212 -27.58 -4.46 8.33
N GLU A 213 -28.12 -3.76 9.33
CA GLU A 213 -29.44 -4.03 9.89
C GLU A 213 -30.54 -3.87 8.84
N GLN A 214 -30.48 -2.83 8.01
CA GLN A 214 -31.41 -2.64 6.90
C GLN A 214 -31.29 -3.78 5.87
N ARG A 215 -30.07 -4.12 5.44
CA ARG A 215 -29.82 -5.26 4.53
C ARG A 215 -30.34 -6.58 5.12
N ALA A 216 -30.21 -6.78 6.43
CA ALA A 216 -30.75 -7.95 7.10
C ALA A 216 -32.29 -7.96 7.13
N ARG A 217 -32.94 -6.81 7.37
CA ARG A 217 -34.40 -6.66 7.32
C ARG A 217 -34.94 -6.90 5.91
N ASP A 218 -34.37 -6.26 4.90
CA ASP A 218 -34.76 -6.42 3.50
C ASP A 218 -34.65 -7.89 3.07
N ARG A 219 -33.56 -8.57 3.49
CA ARG A 219 -33.40 -10.01 3.25
C ARG A 219 -34.45 -10.85 3.97
N ALA A 220 -34.80 -10.51 5.20
CA ALA A 220 -35.84 -11.22 5.95
C ALA A 220 -37.22 -11.03 5.30
N GLU A 221 -37.54 -9.81 4.84
CA GLU A 221 -38.78 -9.50 4.13
C GLU A 221 -38.88 -10.27 2.80
N LEU A 222 -37.81 -10.27 1.99
CA LEU A 222 -37.75 -11.04 0.76
C LEU A 222 -37.90 -12.56 1.00
N SER A 223 -37.44 -13.06 2.16
CA SER A 223 -37.60 -14.48 2.54
C SER A 223 -39.00 -14.82 3.08
N ALA A 224 -39.72 -13.83 3.61
CA ALA A 224 -41.06 -14.02 4.19
C ALA A 224 -42.19 -13.88 3.15
N ALA A 225 -41.89 -13.42 1.93
CA ALA A 225 -42.87 -13.35 0.85
C ALA A 225 -43.48 -14.75 0.59
N PRO A 226 -44.81 -14.93 0.75
CA PRO A 226 -45.43 -16.25 0.68
C PRO A 226 -45.24 -16.85 -0.72
N ALA A 227 -44.80 -18.12 -0.78
CA ALA A 227 -44.68 -18.94 -1.99
C ALA A 227 -46.06 -19.30 -2.61
N ALA A 228 -47.01 -18.38 -2.56
CA ALA A 228 -48.37 -18.55 -3.03
C ALA A 228 -48.41 -18.36 -4.55
N ARG A 229 -48.28 -19.49 -5.25
CA ARG A 229 -48.84 -19.87 -6.57
C ARG A 229 -47.82 -20.58 -7.48
N ALA A 230 -47.24 -21.66 -6.98
CA ALA A 230 -46.84 -22.78 -7.84
C ALA A 230 -48.06 -23.68 -8.06
N GLY A 231 -48.93 -23.29 -8.99
CA GLY A 231 -50.13 -24.06 -9.31
C GLY A 231 -50.83 -23.49 -10.54
N GLY A 232 -50.43 -23.93 -11.74
CA GLY A 232 -51.23 -23.72 -12.94
C GLY A 232 -50.45 -23.61 -14.26
N ALA A 233 -50.39 -24.74 -14.95
CA ALA A 233 -50.53 -24.91 -16.40
C ALA A 233 -49.35 -24.64 -17.35
N ASP A 234 -48.99 -25.72 -18.04
CA ASP A 234 -48.30 -25.81 -19.32
C ASP A 234 -48.77 -24.75 -20.33
N GLY A 235 -47.83 -24.03 -20.92
CA GLY A 235 -48.10 -23.00 -21.91
C GLY A 235 -46.83 -22.51 -22.62
N SER A 236 -46.48 -23.22 -23.70
CA SER A 236 -45.58 -22.85 -24.80
C SER A 236 -45.05 -21.40 -24.85
N GLY A 237 -43.72 -21.25 -24.69
CA GLY A 237 -42.88 -20.52 -25.65
C GLY A 237 -42.75 -18.99 -25.56
N SER A 238 -42.34 -18.44 -24.41
CA SER A 238 -41.59 -17.18 -24.40
C SER A 238 -40.23 -17.44 -23.76
N GLN A 239 -39.15 -17.32 -24.54
CA GLN A 239 -37.78 -17.37 -24.03
C GLN A 239 -37.54 -16.11 -23.18
N GLY A 240 -37.97 -16.17 -21.92
CA GLY A 240 -37.64 -15.14 -20.94
C GLY A 240 -36.12 -14.98 -20.81
N PRO A 241 -35.65 -13.83 -20.30
CA PRO A 241 -34.23 -13.59 -20.09
C PRO A 241 -33.60 -14.75 -19.32
N GLN A 242 -32.65 -15.44 -19.95
CA GLN A 242 -31.94 -16.54 -19.28
C GLN A 242 -31.08 -15.94 -18.18
N VAL A 243 -31.28 -16.39 -16.94
CA VAL A 243 -30.43 -16.05 -15.80
C VAL A 243 -29.61 -17.29 -15.46
N VAL A 244 -28.30 -17.13 -15.34
CA VAL A 244 -27.35 -18.18 -14.97
C VAL A 244 -26.92 -17.92 -13.53
N SER A 245 -27.06 -18.92 -12.66
CA SER A 245 -26.54 -18.84 -11.29
C SER A 245 -25.13 -19.41 -11.28
N VAL A 246 -24.15 -18.58 -10.93
CA VAL A 246 -22.73 -18.93 -10.92
C VAL A 246 -22.21 -18.83 -9.48
N SER A 247 -21.52 -19.87 -9.03
CA SER A 247 -20.83 -19.91 -7.74
C SER A 247 -19.45 -19.30 -7.89
N LEU A 248 -19.14 -18.24 -7.15
CA LEU A 248 -17.80 -17.67 -7.05
C LEU A 248 -17.08 -18.30 -5.86
N ARG A 249 -16.05 -19.09 -6.13
CA ARG A 249 -15.21 -19.74 -5.11
C ARG A 249 -13.87 -19.03 -5.02
N SER A 250 -13.46 -18.62 -3.83
CA SER A 250 -12.12 -18.08 -3.60
C SER A 250 -11.17 -19.14 -3.05
N ARG A 251 -10.05 -19.36 -3.72
CA ARG A 251 -8.87 -20.07 -3.15
C ARG A 251 -7.79 -19.11 -2.67
N CYS A 252 -8.03 -17.81 -2.81
CA CYS A 252 -7.14 -16.78 -2.32
C CYS A 252 -7.14 -16.77 -0.79
N GLY A 253 -5.98 -16.57 -0.17
CA GLY A 253 -5.85 -16.50 1.30
C GLY A 253 -6.35 -15.20 1.93
N LYS A 254 -6.67 -14.18 1.10
CA LYS A 254 -7.15 -12.86 1.52
C LYS A 254 -8.52 -12.56 0.91
N THR A 255 -9.20 -11.58 1.49
CA THR A 255 -10.40 -10.98 0.90
C THR A 255 -10.01 -10.22 -0.37
N VAL A 256 -10.75 -10.45 -1.46
CA VAL A 256 -10.55 -9.75 -2.74
C VAL A 256 -11.79 -8.95 -3.12
N LYS A 257 -11.59 -7.83 -3.81
CA LYS A 257 -12.68 -7.03 -4.38
C LYS A 257 -13.05 -7.56 -5.75
N VAL A 258 -14.34 -7.67 -6.00
CA VAL A 258 -14.89 -8.06 -7.31
C VAL A 258 -15.86 -7.00 -7.80
N PHE A 259 -15.96 -6.85 -9.11
CA PHE A 259 -16.92 -5.98 -9.77
C PHE A 259 -17.75 -6.78 -10.76
N PHE A 260 -19.07 -6.64 -10.69
CA PHE A 260 -20.03 -7.28 -11.59
C PHE A 260 -20.56 -6.24 -12.57
N GLY A 261 -20.16 -6.35 -13.84
CA GLY A 261 -20.49 -5.38 -14.88
C GLY A 261 -19.50 -5.42 -16.03
N LYS A 262 -19.78 -4.67 -17.10
CA LYS A 262 -18.97 -4.70 -18.33
C LYS A 262 -17.55 -4.16 -18.14
N GLU A 263 -17.42 -3.05 -17.41
CA GLU A 263 -16.15 -2.36 -17.23
C GLU A 263 -16.09 -1.75 -15.83
N PRO A 264 -15.07 -2.07 -15.02
CA PRO A 264 -14.92 -1.49 -13.69
C PRO A 264 -14.59 0.01 -13.80
N LYS A 265 -14.85 0.77 -12.74
CA LYS A 265 -14.60 2.24 -12.62
C LYS A 265 -15.49 3.16 -13.45
N PHE A 266 -15.84 2.78 -14.68
CA PHE A 266 -16.58 3.64 -15.62
C PHE A 266 -17.94 3.08 -16.05
N GLY A 267 -18.21 1.79 -15.78
CA GLY A 267 -19.44 1.12 -16.18
C GLY A 267 -20.55 1.14 -15.13
N SER A 268 -21.77 0.81 -15.58
CA SER A 268 -22.87 0.44 -14.70
C SER A 268 -22.65 -0.98 -14.16
N GLY A 269 -22.23 -1.07 -12.90
CA GLY A 269 -22.03 -2.35 -12.24
C GLY A 269 -22.05 -2.22 -10.72
N THR A 270 -21.77 -3.33 -10.03
CA THR A 270 -21.78 -3.38 -8.57
C THR A 270 -20.48 -3.98 -8.06
N THR A 271 -19.87 -3.34 -7.08
CA THR A 271 -18.71 -3.87 -6.37
C THR A 271 -19.14 -4.77 -5.23
N SER A 272 -18.36 -5.82 -4.97
CA SER A 272 -18.52 -6.70 -3.82
C SER A 272 -17.14 -7.16 -3.33
N SER A 273 -17.12 -7.94 -2.25
CA SER A 273 -15.89 -8.54 -1.74
C SER A 273 -16.13 -10.01 -1.41
N ILE A 274 -15.16 -10.84 -1.75
CA ILE A 274 -15.18 -12.27 -1.51
C ILE A 274 -14.07 -12.61 -0.52
N GLY A 275 -14.45 -13.13 0.64
CA GLY A 275 -13.50 -13.54 1.68
C GLY A 275 -12.59 -14.67 1.21
N GLY A 276 -11.41 -14.79 1.84
CA GLY A 276 -10.51 -15.91 1.55
C GLY A 276 -11.16 -17.27 1.84
N ASN A 277 -10.94 -18.26 0.97
CA ASN A 277 -11.51 -19.61 1.11
C ASN A 277 -13.06 -19.68 1.19
N SER A 278 -13.75 -18.65 0.70
CA SER A 278 -15.22 -18.58 0.74
C SER A 278 -15.87 -18.97 -0.60
N VAL A 279 -17.16 -19.31 -0.56
CA VAL A 279 -18.00 -19.51 -1.77
C VAL A 279 -19.21 -18.59 -1.67
N GLN A 280 -19.49 -17.85 -2.73
CA GLN A 280 -20.64 -16.95 -2.82
C GLN A 280 -21.37 -17.14 -4.15
N ASN A 281 -22.70 -17.20 -4.13
CA ASN A 281 -23.50 -17.36 -5.35
C ASN A 281 -23.93 -15.99 -5.90
N HIS A 282 -23.85 -15.82 -7.22
CA HIS A 282 -24.36 -14.64 -7.91
C HIS A 282 -25.13 -15.02 -9.18
N SER A 283 -26.14 -14.24 -9.50
CA SER A 283 -26.99 -14.46 -10.68
C SER A 283 -26.57 -13.50 -11.78
N PHE A 284 -26.23 -14.05 -12.95
CA PHE A 284 -25.76 -13.32 -14.12
C PHE A 284 -26.73 -13.48 -15.29
N LYS A 285 -26.75 -12.51 -16.19
CA LYS A 285 -27.23 -12.72 -17.55
C LYS A 285 -26.07 -13.25 -18.40
N PRO A 286 -26.32 -14.11 -19.40
CA PRO A 286 -25.30 -14.48 -20.38
C PRO A 286 -24.65 -13.23 -20.99
N GLY A 287 -23.33 -13.16 -20.93
CA GLY A 287 -22.54 -12.02 -21.39
C GLY A 287 -22.20 -10.99 -20.30
N ASP A 288 -22.78 -11.08 -19.09
CA ASP A 288 -22.30 -10.29 -17.96
C ASP A 288 -20.88 -10.71 -17.58
N MET A 289 -20.10 -9.76 -17.06
CA MET A 289 -18.71 -10.00 -16.67
C MET A 289 -18.54 -9.85 -15.16
N VAL A 290 -17.66 -10.68 -14.61
CA VAL A 290 -17.06 -10.46 -13.30
C VAL A 290 -15.61 -10.07 -13.49
N TRP A 291 -15.18 -9.08 -12.71
CA TRP A 291 -13.82 -8.60 -12.64
C TRP A 291 -13.28 -8.81 -11.23
N LEU A 292 -12.03 -9.25 -11.09
CA LEU A 292 -11.23 -8.95 -9.92
C LEU A 292 -10.73 -7.52 -10.07
N VAL A 293 -10.86 -6.71 -9.02
CA VAL A 293 -10.41 -5.31 -9.05
C VAL A 293 -9.41 -5.03 -7.92
N ASP A 294 -8.50 -4.09 -8.17
CA ASP A 294 -7.59 -3.58 -7.15
C ASP A 294 -8.31 -2.59 -6.20
N ASP A 295 -7.57 -2.02 -5.25
CA ASP A 295 -8.13 -1.05 -4.30
C ASP A 295 -8.57 0.27 -4.95
N SER A 296 -8.01 0.60 -6.11
CA SER A 296 -8.34 1.76 -6.93
C SER A 296 -9.51 1.50 -7.89
N GLY A 297 -10.08 0.29 -7.87
CA GLY A 297 -11.17 -0.13 -8.74
C GLY A 297 -10.76 -0.43 -10.18
N ASN A 298 -9.48 -0.63 -10.47
CA ASN A 298 -9.01 -1.06 -11.79
C ASN A 298 -9.13 -2.59 -11.93
N GLY A 299 -9.51 -3.08 -13.10
CA GLY A 299 -9.64 -4.51 -13.38
C GLY A 299 -8.29 -5.22 -13.47
N ILE A 300 -8.13 -6.31 -12.72
CA ILE A 300 -6.95 -7.18 -12.71
C ILE A 300 -7.15 -8.38 -13.65
N ALA A 301 -8.31 -9.03 -13.54
CA ALA A 301 -8.70 -10.18 -14.36
C ALA A 301 -10.21 -10.22 -14.52
N SER A 302 -10.71 -10.83 -15.59
CA SER A 302 -12.15 -10.96 -15.83
C SER A 302 -12.57 -12.34 -16.33
N ALA A 303 -13.85 -12.65 -16.12
CA ALA A 303 -14.52 -13.81 -16.68
C ALA A 303 -15.92 -13.42 -17.13
N THR A 304 -16.32 -13.89 -18.31
CA THR A 304 -17.66 -13.66 -18.87
C THR A 304 -18.57 -14.83 -18.55
N ALA A 305 -19.71 -14.57 -17.93
CA ALA A 305 -20.72 -15.58 -17.65
C ALA A 305 -21.33 -16.10 -18.96
N SER A 306 -21.18 -17.40 -19.22
CA SER A 306 -21.75 -18.06 -20.39
C SER A 306 -22.90 -19.01 -19.98
N PRO A 307 -23.82 -19.33 -20.92
CA PRO A 307 -24.82 -20.36 -20.67
C PRO A 307 -24.12 -21.69 -20.31
N GLY A 308 -24.44 -22.24 -19.15
CA GLY A 308 -23.86 -23.49 -18.65
C GLY A 308 -22.64 -23.33 -17.73
N MET A 309 -22.09 -22.12 -17.57
CA MET A 309 -21.08 -21.84 -16.55
C MET A 309 -21.71 -21.98 -15.16
N ARG A 310 -21.04 -22.73 -14.26
CA ARG A 310 -21.56 -22.99 -12.91
C ARG A 310 -20.66 -22.43 -11.83
N GLU A 311 -19.36 -22.34 -12.10
CA GLU A 311 -18.38 -21.91 -11.11
C GLU A 311 -17.34 -20.98 -11.73
N ILE A 312 -17.01 -19.91 -11.00
CA ILE A 312 -15.84 -19.08 -11.27
C ILE A 312 -14.94 -19.16 -10.04
N GLU A 313 -13.74 -19.66 -10.22
CA GLU A 313 -12.75 -19.82 -9.16
C GLU A 313 -11.74 -18.65 -9.20
N ILE A 314 -11.61 -17.93 -8.09
CA ILE A 314 -10.49 -17.01 -7.87
C ILE A 314 -9.30 -17.86 -7.44
N THR A 315 -8.24 -17.81 -8.22
CA THR A 315 -7.05 -18.64 -8.01
C THR A 315 -6.33 -18.27 -6.71
N SER A 316 -5.44 -19.15 -6.25
CA SER A 316 -4.63 -18.89 -5.05
C SER A 316 -3.67 -17.71 -5.19
N SER A 317 -3.41 -17.20 -6.41
CA SER A 317 -2.62 -15.98 -6.64
C SER A 317 -3.38 -14.69 -6.31
N CYS A 318 -4.69 -14.77 -6.08
CA CYS A 318 -5.57 -13.62 -5.85
C CYS A 318 -5.70 -12.64 -7.03
N THR A 319 -5.12 -12.98 -8.19
CA THR A 319 -5.06 -12.14 -9.39
C THR A 319 -5.61 -12.84 -10.63
N GLY A 320 -5.98 -14.12 -10.53
CA GLY A 320 -6.51 -14.92 -11.64
C GLY A 320 -7.94 -15.38 -11.40
N LEU A 321 -8.66 -15.57 -12.50
CA LEU A 321 -9.98 -16.20 -12.55
C LEU A 321 -9.93 -17.44 -13.44
N ALA A 322 -10.57 -18.53 -13.02
CA ALA A 322 -10.76 -19.74 -13.81
C ALA A 322 -12.26 -20.09 -13.84
N SER A 323 -12.83 -20.27 -15.02
CA SER A 323 -14.23 -20.66 -15.19
C SER A 323 -14.39 -22.17 -15.38
N ARG A 324 -15.48 -22.72 -14.84
CA ARG A 324 -15.86 -24.14 -14.93
C ARG A 324 -17.36 -24.33 -15.16
#